data_AF-A0A955EAC3-F1
#
_entry.id   AF-A0A955EAC3-F1
#
_cell.length_a   1.000
_cell.length_b   1.000
_cell.length_c   1.000
_cell.angle_alpha   90.00
_cell.angle_beta   90.00
_cell.angle_gamma   90.00
#
_symmetry.space_group_name_H-M   'P 1'
#
loop_
_entity.id
_entity.type
_entity.pdbx_description
1 polymer ?
#
loop_
_entity_poly.entity_id
_entity_poly.type
_entity_poly.pdbx_seq_one_letter_code
_entity_poly.pdbx_strand_id
1 'polypeptide(L)'
;IDTLIVCTMTALVITISGIYADSDFIARAAENSDLKGVIVTAEAFNQSIPGFGKFLVTAAVSLFAFSTMISWSYYGEQGAFYLFGEAIVMPYRIMFVVALFLGAIWKFGPVLNVSDILFAFMALPTLLATIMLSRRVVDDLKAYHAKYMA
;
A
#
# COMPACT_ATOMS: atom_id res chain seq x y z
N ILE A 1 -0.64 -7.52 -10.47
CA ILE A 1 0.59 -8.10 -9.89
C ILE A 1 0.49 -8.08 -8.37
N ASP A 2 0.36 -6.91 -7.75
CA ASP A 2 0.26 -6.76 -6.28
C ASP A 2 -0.79 -7.68 -5.63
N THR A 3 -2.08 -7.49 -5.93
CA THR A 3 -3.16 -8.28 -5.31
C THR A 3 -3.14 -9.76 -5.72
N LEU A 4 -3.08 -10.06 -7.02
CA LEU A 4 -3.23 -11.43 -7.53
C LEU A 4 -2.00 -12.32 -7.38
N ILE A 5 -0.80 -11.75 -7.22
CA ILE A 5 0.45 -12.53 -7.08
C ILE A 5 1.02 -12.32 -5.68
N VAL A 6 1.29 -11.08 -5.26
CA VAL A 6 2.00 -10.83 -4.01
C VAL A 6 1.11 -11.08 -2.79
N CYS A 7 -0.10 -10.52 -2.77
CA CYS A 7 -1.02 -10.71 -1.64
C CYS A 7 -1.52 -12.15 -1.56
N THR A 8 -1.81 -12.79 -2.70
CA THR A 8 -2.22 -14.22 -2.72
C THR A 8 -1.10 -15.14 -2.25
N MET A 9 0.15 -14.94 -2.69
CA MET A 9 1.28 -15.73 -2.19
C MET A 9 1.47 -15.56 -0.68
N THR A 10 1.36 -14.33 -0.17
CA THR A 10 1.45 -14.07 1.27
C THR A 10 0.33 -14.77 2.04
N ALA A 11 -0.91 -14.69 1.55
CA ALA A 11 -2.06 -15.37 2.13
C ALA A 11 -1.91 -16.91 2.08
N LEU A 12 -1.36 -17.46 0.99
CA LEU A 12 -1.07 -18.89 0.87
C LEU A 12 -0.02 -19.34 1.91
N VAL A 13 1.04 -18.58 2.13
CA VAL A 13 2.03 -18.89 3.17
C VAL A 13 1.40 -18.86 4.57
N ILE A 14 0.57 -17.86 4.86
CA ILE A 14 -0.15 -17.77 6.14
C ILE A 14 -1.11 -18.95 6.34
N THR A 15 -1.82 -19.38 5.28
CA THR A 15 -2.76 -20.51 5.38
C THR A 15 -2.05 -21.87 5.43
N ILE A 16 -0.95 -22.07 4.72
CA ILE A 16 -0.18 -23.33 4.75
C ILE A 16 0.57 -23.49 6.08
N SER A 17 1.11 -22.41 6.64
CA SER A 17 1.79 -22.46 7.95
C SER A 17 0.87 -22.84 9.10
N GLY A 18 -0.46 -22.71 8.96
CA GLY A 18 -1.41 -23.07 10.00
C GLY A 18 -1.46 -22.10 11.19
N ILE A 19 -0.69 -21.01 11.15
CA ILE A 19 -0.57 -20.06 12.28
C ILE A 19 -1.89 -19.39 12.67
N TYR A 20 -2.83 -19.30 11.73
CA TYR A 20 -4.17 -18.78 11.98
C TYR A 20 -4.99 -19.66 12.94
N ALA A 21 -4.64 -20.94 13.09
CA ALA A 21 -5.30 -21.89 13.98
C ALA A 21 -4.71 -21.91 15.40
N ASP A 22 -3.54 -21.30 15.61
CA ASP A 22 -2.91 -21.17 16.93
C ASP A 22 -3.54 -19.98 17.69
N SER A 23 -4.57 -20.28 18.49
CA SER A 23 -5.32 -19.27 19.25
C SER A 23 -4.47 -18.53 20.26
N ASP A 24 -3.48 -19.20 20.87
CA ASP A 24 -2.62 -18.62 21.88
C ASP A 24 -1.64 -17.63 21.25
N PHE A 25 -1.06 -17.99 20.10
CA PHE A 25 -0.21 -17.07 19.35
C PHE A 25 -1.00 -15.87 18.83
N ILE A 26 -2.18 -16.07 18.24
CA ILE A 26 -3.00 -14.98 17.73
C ILE A 26 -3.46 -14.05 18.84
N ALA A 27 -3.74 -14.56 20.05
CA ALA A 27 -4.05 -13.75 21.22
C ALA A 27 -2.86 -12.86 21.65
N ARG A 28 -1.64 -13.42 21.67
CA ARG A 28 -0.41 -12.67 21.99
C ARG A 28 -0.07 -11.64 20.91
N ALA A 29 -0.29 -11.98 19.64
CA ALA A 29 -0.13 -11.03 18.54
C ALA A 29 -1.18 -9.91 18.59
N ALA A 30 -2.38 -10.18 19.11
CA ALA A 30 -3.45 -9.19 19.26
C ALA A 30 -3.20 -8.19 20.39
N GLU A 31 -2.34 -8.49 21.37
CA GLU A 31 -1.88 -7.53 22.39
C GLU A 31 -1.20 -6.32 21.73
N ASN A 32 -0.50 -6.55 20.63
CA ASN A 32 0.01 -5.52 19.73
C ASN A 32 -0.92 -5.36 18.52
N SER A 33 -2.20 -5.05 18.78
CA SER A 33 -3.29 -4.97 17.79
C SER A 33 -2.89 -4.29 16.48
N ASP A 34 -2.13 -3.21 16.59
CA ASP A 34 -1.58 -2.42 15.49
C ASP A 34 -0.55 -3.21 14.61
N LEU A 35 0.32 -4.01 15.21
CA LEU A 35 1.38 -4.75 14.49
C LEU A 35 1.03 -6.20 14.17
N LYS A 36 -0.19 -6.63 14.53
CA LYS A 36 -0.66 -8.01 14.41
C LYS A 36 -0.38 -8.61 13.03
N GLY A 37 -0.68 -7.89 11.95
CA GLY A 37 -0.50 -8.37 10.58
C GLY A 37 0.96 -8.69 10.23
N VAL A 38 1.88 -7.82 10.63
CA VAL A 38 3.32 -8.00 10.39
C VAL A 38 3.87 -9.15 11.22
N ILE A 39 3.48 -9.23 12.49
CA ILE A 39 3.91 -10.29 13.41
C ILE A 39 3.45 -11.68 12.92
N VAL A 40 2.18 -11.80 12.53
CA VAL A 40 1.61 -13.05 12.02
C VAL A 40 2.28 -13.46 10.71
N THR A 41 2.53 -12.51 9.81
CA THR A 41 3.18 -12.81 8.53
C THR A 41 4.64 -13.25 8.74
N ALA A 42 5.40 -12.55 9.59
CA ALA A 42 6.79 -12.91 9.86
C ALA A 42 6.90 -14.31 10.48
N GLU A 43 5.99 -14.67 11.39
CA GLU A 43 5.99 -16.01 12.00
C GLU A 43 5.49 -17.09 11.02
N ALA A 44 4.51 -16.81 10.17
CA ALA A 44 4.08 -17.74 9.11
C ALA A 44 5.23 -18.14 8.17
N PHE A 45 6.04 -17.17 7.75
CA PHE A 45 7.23 -17.42 6.94
C PHE A 45 8.34 -18.14 7.71
N ASN A 46 8.46 -17.89 9.02
CA ASN A 46 9.41 -18.61 9.86
C ASN A 46 9.06 -20.09 10.00
N GLN A 47 7.79 -20.42 10.18
CA GLN A 47 7.34 -21.81 10.26
C GLN A 47 7.52 -22.54 8.93
N SER A 48 7.29 -21.83 7.82
CA SER A 48 7.45 -22.39 6.47
C SER A 48 8.91 -22.56 6.07
N ILE A 49 9.79 -21.63 6.47
CA ILE A 49 11.24 -21.67 6.21
C ILE A 49 12.00 -21.33 7.51
N PRO A 50 12.23 -22.32 8.39
CA PRO A 50 12.87 -22.11 9.68
C PRO A 50 14.24 -21.43 9.57
N GLY A 51 14.46 -20.40 10.38
CA GLY A 51 15.75 -19.70 10.50
C GLY A 51 16.02 -18.63 9.43
N PHE A 52 15.42 -18.73 8.25
CA PHE A 52 15.64 -17.77 7.15
C PHE A 52 14.39 -16.93 6.80
N GLY A 53 13.19 -17.47 7.00
CA GLY A 53 11.93 -16.84 6.59
C GLY A 53 11.69 -15.44 7.18
N LYS A 54 12.02 -15.22 8.47
CA LYS A 54 11.86 -13.90 9.11
C LYS A 54 12.73 -12.82 8.48
N PHE A 55 13.99 -13.14 8.19
CA PHE A 55 14.93 -12.18 7.58
C PHE A 55 14.51 -11.83 6.16
N LEU A 56 14.08 -12.84 5.39
CA LEU A 56 13.61 -12.65 4.02
C LEU A 56 12.39 -11.72 3.97
N VAL A 57 11.37 -11.96 4.81
CA VAL A 57 10.17 -11.11 4.84
C VAL A 57 10.51 -9.69 5.29
N THR A 58 11.36 -9.55 6.31
CA THR A 58 11.76 -8.22 6.79
C THR A 58 12.45 -7.41 5.70
N ALA A 59 13.36 -8.04 4.95
CA ALA A 59 14.03 -7.40 3.81
C ALA A 59 13.03 -7.05 2.68
N ALA A 60 12.14 -7.97 2.33
CA ALA A 60 11.14 -7.76 1.29
C ALA A 60 10.17 -6.61 1.64
N VAL A 61 9.63 -6.58 2.87
CA VAL A 61 8.73 -5.54 3.34
C VAL A 61 9.45 -4.19 3.41
N SER A 62 10.72 -4.16 3.81
CA SER A 62 11.51 -2.92 3.83
C SER A 62 11.67 -2.32 2.44
N LEU A 63 11.99 -3.16 1.43
CA LEU A 63 12.10 -2.71 0.04
C LEU A 63 10.74 -2.26 -0.52
N PHE A 64 9.67 -2.97 -0.19
CA PHE A 64 8.31 -2.62 -0.60
C PHE A 64 7.83 -1.32 0.03
N ALA A 65 8.12 -1.09 1.31
CA ALA A 65 7.84 0.17 1.97
C ALA A 65 8.60 1.32 1.31
N PHE A 66 9.88 1.10 0.97
CA PHE A 66 10.69 2.11 0.30
C PHE A 66 10.17 2.48 -1.09
N SER A 67 9.84 1.50 -1.93
CA SER A 67 9.27 1.77 -3.25
C SER A 67 7.93 2.50 -3.15
N THR A 68 7.10 2.12 -2.19
CA THR A 68 5.83 2.78 -1.90
C THR A 68 6.04 4.24 -1.52
N MET A 69 6.96 4.54 -0.60
CA MET A 69 7.28 5.92 -0.20
C MET A 69 7.70 6.78 -1.40
N ILE A 70 8.51 6.25 -2.32
CA ILE A 70 8.93 6.98 -3.52
C ILE A 70 7.73 7.26 -4.44
N SER A 71 6.91 6.25 -4.73
CA SER A 71 5.74 6.40 -5.60
C SER A 71 4.75 7.42 -5.03
N TRP A 72 4.47 7.37 -3.73
CA TRP A 72 3.56 8.32 -3.08
C TRP A 72 4.14 9.74 -3.00
N SER A 73 5.46 9.88 -2.79
CA SER A 73 6.12 11.18 -2.91
C SER A 73 5.90 11.78 -4.29
N TYR A 74 6.08 10.98 -5.34
CA TYR A 74 5.91 11.44 -6.72
C TYR A 74 4.45 11.78 -7.04
N TYR A 75 3.50 10.93 -6.67
CA TYR A 75 2.07 11.18 -6.94
C TYR A 75 1.57 12.44 -6.25
N GLY A 76 1.95 12.65 -5.00
CA GLY A 76 1.56 13.87 -4.29
C GLY A 76 2.27 15.11 -4.79
N GLU A 77 3.54 15.00 -5.23
CA GLU A 77 4.26 16.09 -5.89
C GLU A 77 3.56 16.53 -7.18
N GLN A 78 3.16 15.59 -8.04
CA GLN A 78 2.44 15.90 -9.27
C GLN A 78 1.08 16.54 -8.99
N GLY A 79 0.37 16.07 -7.95
CA GLY A 79 -0.86 16.69 -7.49
C GLY A 79 -0.66 18.13 -7.00
N ALA A 80 0.40 18.38 -6.22
CA ALA A 80 0.73 19.72 -5.75
C ALA A 80 1.17 20.63 -6.90
N PHE A 81 1.99 20.13 -7.82
CA PHE A 81 2.43 20.83 -9.03
C PHE A 81 1.23 21.28 -9.89
N TYR A 82 0.25 20.40 -10.07
CA TYR A 82 -0.97 20.73 -10.82
C TYR A 82 -1.77 21.88 -10.18
N LEU A 83 -1.81 21.97 -8.85
CA LEU A 83 -2.60 22.97 -8.12
C LEU A 83 -1.87 24.30 -7.92
N PHE A 84 -0.56 24.26 -7.63
CA PHE A 84 0.20 25.43 -7.18
C PHE A 84 1.38 25.79 -8.09
N GLY A 85 1.61 25.03 -9.17
CA GLY A 85 2.70 25.24 -10.12
C GLY A 85 4.06 24.74 -9.64
N GLU A 86 5.12 25.11 -10.34
CA GLU A 86 6.48 24.58 -10.12
C GLU A 86 7.08 24.93 -8.76
N ALA A 87 6.75 26.10 -8.21
CA ALA A 87 7.34 26.61 -6.98
C ALA A 87 7.07 25.73 -5.74
N ILE A 88 6.02 24.89 -5.76
CA ILE A 88 5.65 24.03 -4.63
C ILE A 88 6.44 22.72 -4.57
N VAL A 89 7.15 22.35 -5.65
CA VAL A 89 7.79 21.02 -5.76
C VAL A 89 8.81 20.79 -4.65
N MET A 90 9.74 21.74 -4.45
CA MET A 90 10.78 21.61 -3.43
C MET A 90 10.21 21.67 -1.99
N PRO A 91 9.32 22.63 -1.64
CA PRO A 91 8.61 22.60 -0.36
C PRO A 91 7.86 21.29 -0.09
N TYR A 92 7.20 20.72 -1.11
CA TYR A 92 6.46 19.47 -0.98
C TYR A 92 7.38 18.29 -0.63
N ARG A 93 8.52 18.15 -1.33
CA ARG A 93 9.51 17.10 -1.04
C ARG A 93 10.04 17.18 0.39
N ILE A 94 10.37 18.39 0.86
CA ILE A 94 10.85 18.60 2.23
C ILE A 94 9.76 18.20 3.24
N MET A 95 8.53 18.67 3.02
CA MET A 95 7.38 18.33 3.87
C MET A 95 7.11 16.83 3.89
N PHE A 96 7.21 16.14 2.76
CA PHE A 96 7.04 14.69 2.66
C PHE A 96 8.08 13.93 3.48
N VAL A 97 9.36 14.31 3.40
CA VAL A 97 10.44 13.68 4.20
C VAL A 97 10.23 13.91 5.70
N VAL A 98 9.81 15.12 6.10
CA VAL A 98 9.47 15.41 7.51
C VAL A 98 8.27 14.57 7.96
N ALA A 99 7.24 14.44 7.12
CA ALA A 99 6.07 13.62 7.42
C ALA A 99 6.43 12.13 7.58
N LEU A 100 7.37 11.60 6.77
CA LEU A 100 7.88 10.23 6.94
C LEU A 100 8.56 10.04 8.30
N PHE A 101 9.38 11.00 8.71
CA PHE A 101 10.05 10.95 10.01
C PHE A 101 9.04 11.00 11.18
N LEU A 102 8.06 11.89 11.10
CA LEU A 102 6.98 11.97 12.10
C LEU A 102 6.14 10.69 12.13
N GLY A 103 5.83 10.13 10.96
CA GLY A 103 5.09 8.88 10.81
C GLY A 103 5.81 7.68 11.44
N ALA A 104 7.15 7.66 11.42
CA ALA A 104 7.93 6.61 12.07
C ALA A 104 7.91 6.68 13.60
N ILE A 105 7.56 7.83 14.20
CA ILE A 105 7.51 8.05 15.66
C ILE A 105 6.08 7.91 16.21
N TRP A 106 5.08 8.13 15.36
CA TRP A 106 3.68 8.02 15.74
C TRP A 106 3.22 6.58 15.96
N LYS A 107 2.11 6.44 16.71
CA LYS A 107 1.45 5.15 16.89
C LYS A 107 0.82 4.71 15.57
N PHE A 108 0.95 3.42 15.26
CA PHE A 108 0.54 2.85 13.98
C PHE A 108 -0.97 2.92 13.75
N GLY A 109 -1.81 2.60 14.74
CA GLY A 109 -3.27 2.64 14.60
C GLY A 109 -3.83 4.01 14.17
N PRO A 110 -3.52 5.11 14.87
CA PRO A 110 -3.92 6.45 14.45
C PRO A 110 -3.45 6.84 13.05
N VAL A 111 -2.23 6.45 12.65
CA VAL A 111 -1.71 6.71 11.30
C VAL A 111 -2.58 6.03 10.25
N LEU A 112 -2.94 4.75 10.45
CA LEU A 112 -3.83 4.03 9.53
C LEU A 112 -5.21 4.67 9.44
N ASN A 113 -5.82 5.03 10.58
CA ASN A 113 -7.15 5.65 10.58
C ASN A 113 -7.16 6.99 9.80
N VAL A 114 -6.11 7.81 9.96
CA VAL A 114 -5.97 9.06 9.19
C VAL A 114 -5.77 8.75 7.70
N SER A 115 -4.92 7.78 7.37
CA SER A 115 -4.71 7.35 5.97
C SER A 115 -6.00 6.87 5.31
N ASP A 116 -6.82 6.08 6.00
CA ASP A 116 -8.09 5.57 5.48
C ASP A 116 -9.08 6.70 5.18
N ILE A 117 -9.16 7.70 6.06
CA ILE A 117 -10.00 8.88 5.83
C ILE A 117 -9.51 9.65 4.60
N LEU A 118 -8.20 9.87 4.48
CA LEU A 118 -7.62 10.57 3.32
C LEU A 118 -7.85 9.80 2.01
N PHE A 119 -7.74 8.48 2.02
CA PHE A 119 -8.06 7.65 0.85
C PHE A 119 -9.54 7.67 0.50
N ALA A 120 -10.44 7.66 1.49
CA ALA A 120 -11.86 7.82 1.24
C ALA A 120 -12.16 9.17 0.58
N PHE A 121 -11.54 10.26 1.06
CA PHE A 121 -11.66 11.58 0.45
C PHE A 121 -11.12 11.65 -0.98
N MET A 122 -10.03 10.94 -1.29
CA MET A 122 -9.46 10.88 -2.65
C MET A 122 -10.29 9.98 -3.59
N ALA A 123 -10.89 8.91 -3.07
CA ALA A 123 -11.66 7.95 -3.84
C ALA A 123 -12.97 8.56 -4.36
N LEU A 124 -13.67 9.34 -3.54
CA LEU A 124 -14.95 9.97 -3.92
C LEU A 124 -14.89 10.81 -5.23
N PRO A 125 -13.99 11.81 -5.36
CA PRO A 125 -13.91 12.61 -6.58
C PRO A 125 -13.42 11.79 -7.77
N THR A 126 -12.49 10.86 -7.57
CA THR A 126 -11.94 10.00 -8.63
C THR A 126 -13.02 9.07 -9.21
N LEU A 127 -13.84 8.47 -8.33
CA LEU A 127 -14.97 7.62 -8.74
C LEU A 127 -16.01 8.43 -9.50
N LEU A 128 -16.38 9.62 -9.00
CA LEU A 128 -17.35 10.49 -9.66
C LEU A 128 -16.86 10.89 -11.07
N ALA A 129 -15.61 11.33 -11.19
CA ALA A 129 -15.02 11.70 -12.47
C ALA A 129 -14.99 10.51 -13.44
N THR A 130 -14.63 9.32 -12.95
CA THR A 130 -14.56 8.11 -13.78
C THR A 130 -15.93 7.70 -14.30
N ILE A 131 -16.98 7.79 -13.48
CA ILE A 131 -18.36 7.51 -13.92
C ILE A 131 -18.81 8.50 -14.99
N MET A 132 -18.55 9.80 -14.79
CA MET A 132 -18.90 10.84 -15.78
C MET A 132 -18.14 10.67 -17.10
N LEU A 133 -16.86 10.29 -17.06
CA LEU A 133 -16.02 10.11 -18.25
C LEU A 133 -16.14 8.71 -18.87
N SER A 134 -16.82 7.77 -18.22
CA SER A 134 -16.90 6.36 -18.64
C SER A 134 -17.28 6.17 -20.11
N ARG A 135 -18.28 6.91 -20.60
CA ARG A 135 -18.71 6.86 -22.00
C ARG A 135 -17.60 7.29 -22.96
N ARG A 136 -16.88 8.36 -22.63
CA ARG A 136 -15.80 8.89 -23.49
C ARG A 136 -14.62 7.94 -23.55
N VAL A 137 -14.26 7.32 -22.43
CA VAL A 137 -13.19 6.30 -22.38
C VAL A 137 -13.55 5.10 -23.26
N VAL A 138 -14.82 4.67 -23.29
CA VAL A 138 -15.28 3.57 -24.16
C VAL A 138 -15.17 3.95 -25.63
N ASP A 139 -15.52 5.17 -26.00
CA ASP A 139 -15.42 5.64 -27.39
C ASP A 139 -13.95 5.75 -27.84
N ASP A 140 -13.08 6.30 -27.00
CA ASP A 140 -11.64 6.39 -27.26
C ASP A 140 -10.99 4.99 -27.36
N LEU A 141 -11.44 4.03 -26.54
CA LEU A 141 -10.98 2.63 -26.61
C LEU A 141 -11.35 1.97 -27.94
N LYS A 142 -12.57 2.19 -28.43
CA LYS A 142 -13.01 1.67 -29.74
C LYS A 142 -12.19 2.26 -30.89
N ALA A 143 -11.94 3.57 -30.84
CA ALA A 143 -11.10 4.25 -31.83
C ALA A 143 -9.66 3.71 -31.81
N TYR A 144 -9.10 3.46 -30.62
CA TYR A 144 -7.77 2.86 -30.47
C TYR A 144 -7.70 1.44 -31.05
N HIS A 145 -8.68 0.58 -30.74
CA HIS A 145 -8.76 -0.76 -31.31
C HIS A 145 -8.93 -0.76 -32.83
N ALA A 146 -9.77 0.11 -33.38
CA ALA A 146 -9.93 0.23 -34.83
C ALA A 146 -8.64 0.66 -35.54
N LYS A 147 -7.76 1.39 -34.86
CA LYS A 147 -6.49 1.88 -35.42
C LYS A 147 -5.34 0.87 -35.34
N TYR A 148 -5.31 0.02 -34.32
CA TYR A 148 -4.15 -0.83 -34.03
C TYR A 148 -4.45 -2.34 -33.93
N MET A 149 -5.71 -2.76 -33.96
CA MET A 149 -6.12 -4.18 -33.89
C MET A 149 -6.99 -4.63 -35.08
N ALA A 150 -7.15 -3.80 -36.11
CA ALA A 150 -7.74 -4.16 -37.40
C ALA A 150 -6.65 -4.22 -38.47
#